data_AF-A0A1V5FRK9-F1
#
_entry.id   AF-A0A1V5FRK9-F1
#
_cell.length_a   1.000
_cell.length_b   1.000
_cell.length_c   1.000
_cell.angle_alpha   90.00
_cell.angle_beta   90.00
_cell.angle_gamma   90.00
#
_symmetry.space_group_name_H-M   'P 1'
#
loop_
_entity.id
_entity.type
_entity.pdbx_description
1 polymer ?
#
loop_
_entity_poly.entity_id
_entity_poly.type
_entity_poly.pdbx_seq_one_letter_code
_entity_poly.pdbx_strand_id
1 'polypeptide(L)'
;MQFDLSFIISLSAIVVMLFCLMQVIKLGKTVPGGIVGKAWRQLSALVVLFTVGYLVTPFFSLLPAQVIQPIVSLIFLFGAIYVWITVRLIHRVISELTS
;
A
#
# COMPACT_ATOMS: atom_id res chain seq x y z
N MET A 1 -25.09 17.36 -7.16
CA MET A 1 -24.06 16.41 -6.68
C MET A 1 -24.44 15.98 -5.28
N GLN A 2 -24.92 14.75 -5.10
CA GLN A 2 -25.01 14.18 -3.76
C GLN A 2 -23.59 13.76 -3.40
N PHE A 3 -22.99 14.42 -2.41
CA PHE A 3 -21.73 13.96 -1.84
C PHE A 3 -22.04 12.69 -1.07
N ASP A 4 -22.08 11.56 -1.78
CA ASP A 4 -22.28 10.26 -1.17
C ASP A 4 -21.12 9.97 -0.21
N LEU A 5 -21.46 9.39 0.94
CA LEU A 5 -20.49 8.98 1.96
C LEU A 5 -19.33 8.16 1.33
N SER A 6 -19.65 7.31 0.35
CA SER A 6 -18.68 6.54 -0.43
C SER A 6 -17.63 7.38 -1.16
N PHE A 7 -18.02 8.55 -1.69
CA PHE A 7 -17.09 9.45 -2.37
C PHE A 7 -16.11 10.09 -1.38
N ILE A 8 -16.60 10.51 -0.21
CA ILE A 8 -15.76 11.08 0.86
C ILE A 8 -14.77 10.04 1.40
N ILE A 9 -15.22 8.80 1.60
CA ILE A 9 -14.34 7.69 2.02
C ILE A 9 -13.27 7.41 0.96
N SER A 10 -13.65 7.36 -0.32
CA SER A 10 -12.70 7.11 -1.42
C SER A 10 -11.66 8.23 -1.51
N LEU A 11 -12.09 9.49 -1.42
CA LEU A 11 -11.19 10.65 -1.46
C LEU A 11 -10.22 10.66 -0.27
N SER A 12 -10.71 10.42 0.94
CA SER A 12 -9.86 10.35 2.13
C SER A 12 -8.87 9.18 2.06
N ALA A 13 -9.28 8.02 1.55
CA ALA A 13 -8.39 6.88 1.35
C ALA A 13 -7.25 7.20 0.36
N ILE A 14 -7.55 7.91 -0.74
CA ILE A 14 -6.52 8.37 -1.68
C ILE A 14 -5.52 9.30 -1.00
N VAL A 15 -6.01 10.27 -0.20
CA VAL A 15 -5.14 11.20 0.53
C VAL A 15 -4.20 10.46 1.48
N VAL A 16 -4.73 9.52 2.27
CA VAL A 16 -3.93 8.70 3.19
C VAL A 16 -2.91 7.85 2.43
N MET A 17 -3.29 7.26 1.30
CA MET A 17 -2.39 6.44 0.48
C MET A 17 -1.25 7.26 -0.13
N LEU A 18 -1.53 8.46 -0.65
CA LEU A 18 -0.51 9.38 -1.16
C LEU A 18 0.46 9.81 -0.05
N PHE A 19 -0.06 10.08 1.15
CA PHE A 19 0.79 10.36 2.32
C PHE A 19 1.69 9.17 2.69
N CYS A 20 1.14 7.95 2.67
CA CYS A 20 1.91 6.73 2.89
C CYS A 20 3.02 6.55 1.85
N LEU A 21 2.71 6.75 0.57
CA LEU A 21 3.68 6.67 -0.52
C LEU A 21 4.84 7.66 -0.30
N MET A 22 4.53 8.91 0.03
CA MET A 22 5.55 9.92 0.33
C MET A 22 6.43 9.51 1.52
N GLN A 23 5.83 9.00 2.60
CA GLN A 23 6.60 8.50 3.74
C GLN A 23 7.52 7.35 3.37
N VAL A 24 7.02 6.37 2.63
CA VAL A 24 7.79 5.17 2.27
C VAL A 24 8.98 5.51 1.38
N ILE A 25 8.80 6.44 0.43
CA ILE A 25 9.89 6.97 -0.40
C ILE A 25 10.89 7.75 0.45
N LYS A 26 10.41 8.61 1.37
CA LYS A 26 11.29 9.44 2.22
C LYS A 26 12.10 8.59 3.19
N LEU A 27 11.46 7.66 3.91
CA LEU A 27 12.15 6.72 4.81
C LEU A 27 13.09 5.80 4.04
N GLY A 28 12.75 5.39 2.82
CA GLY A 28 13.61 4.52 2.01
C GLY A 28 15.00 5.12 1.73
N LYS A 29 15.13 6.45 1.71
CA LYS A 29 16.42 7.15 1.58
C LYS A 29 17.30 7.06 2.82
N THR A 30 16.68 6.82 3.98
CA THR A 30 17.36 6.70 5.28
C THR A 30 17.60 5.26 5.71
N VAL A 31 16.96 4.28 5.06
CA VAL A 31 17.11 2.87 5.40
C VAL A 31 18.49 2.38 4.94
N PRO A 32 19.32 1.83 5.85
CA PRO A 32 20.65 1.33 5.50
C PRO A 32 20.56 0.19 4.47
N GLY A 33 21.55 0.16 3.57
CA GLY A 33 21.68 -0.89 2.56
C GLY A 33 21.83 -2.27 3.20
N GLY A 34 21.35 -3.32 2.51
CA GLY A 34 21.42 -4.70 2.98
C GLY A 34 20.09 -5.44 2.82
N ILE A 35 19.84 -6.43 3.68
CA ILE A 35 18.62 -7.25 3.62
C ILE A 35 17.37 -6.41 3.98
N VAL A 36 17.50 -5.44 4.88
CA VAL A 36 16.42 -4.49 5.24
C VAL A 36 16.08 -3.59 4.06
N GLY A 37 17.07 -3.04 3.35
CA GLY A 37 16.86 -2.26 2.13
C GLY A 37 16.16 -3.03 1.00
N LYS A 38 16.48 -4.32 0.81
CA LYS A 38 15.79 -5.19 -0.17
C LYS A 38 14.30 -5.36 0.17
N ALA A 39 13.99 -5.65 1.43
CA ALA A 39 12.61 -5.77 1.89
C ALA A 39 11.86 -4.42 1.81
N TRP A 40 12.54 -3.31 2.10
CA TRP A 40 11.99 -1.96 1.94
C TRP A 40 11.64 -1.64 0.48
N ARG A 41 12.48 -2.05 -0.48
CA ARG A 41 12.19 -1.89 -1.91
C ARG A 41 10.96 -2.68 -2.33
N GLN A 42 10.78 -3.90 -1.81
CA GLN A 42 9.57 -4.69 -2.03
C GLN A 42 8.33 -4.01 -1.44
N LEU A 43 8.41 -3.53 -0.19
CA LEU A 43 7.31 -2.78 0.43
C LEU A 43 6.95 -1.53 -0.38
N SER A 44 7.95 -0.78 -0.84
CA SER A 44 7.75 0.42 -1.65
C SER A 44 7.06 0.11 -2.97
N ALA A 45 7.44 -0.98 -3.64
CA ALA A 45 6.77 -1.42 -4.87
C ALA A 45 5.31 -1.80 -4.62
N LEU A 46 5.01 -2.49 -3.50
CA LEU A 46 3.64 -2.83 -3.12
C LEU A 46 2.82 -1.58 -2.79
N VAL A 47 3.39 -0.59 -2.10
CA VAL A 47 2.71 0.68 -1.79
C VAL A 47 2.40 1.48 -3.05
N VAL A 48 3.32 1.49 -4.03
CA VAL A 48 3.04 2.08 -5.36
C VAL A 48 1.88 1.35 -6.04
N LEU A 49 1.88 0.01 -6.03
CA LEU A 49 0.79 -0.79 -6.60
C LEU A 49 -0.56 -0.46 -5.93
N PHE A 50 -0.60 -0.35 -4.60
CA PHE A 50 -1.81 0.08 -3.88
C PHE A 50 -2.22 1.50 -4.26
N THR A 51 -1.28 2.42 -4.36
CA THR A 51 -1.57 3.80 -4.76
C THR A 51 -2.28 3.85 -6.09
N VAL A 52 -1.80 3.09 -7.09
CA VAL A 52 -2.48 2.97 -8.38
C VAL A 52 -3.89 2.39 -8.19
N GLY A 53 -4.04 1.32 -7.40
CA GLY A 53 -5.36 0.74 -7.09
C GLY A 53 -6.34 1.75 -6.49
N TYR A 54 -5.91 2.53 -5.50
CA TYR A 54 -6.73 3.56 -4.84
C TYR A 54 -7.11 4.69 -5.79
N LEU A 55 -6.22 5.10 -6.70
CA LEU A 55 -6.53 6.11 -7.71
C LEU A 55 -7.60 5.65 -8.72
N VAL A 56 -7.72 4.35 -8.95
CA VAL A 56 -8.74 3.78 -9.84
C VAL A 56 -10.10 3.59 -9.14
N THR A 57 -10.16 3.58 -7.80
CA THR A 57 -11.41 3.37 -7.05
C THR A 57 -12.56 4.32 -7.40
N PRO A 58 -12.36 5.63 -7.67
CA PRO A 58 -13.47 6.50 -8.08
C PRO A 58 -14.07 6.13 -9.44
N PHE A 59 -13.32 5.42 -10.27
CA PHE A 59 -13.74 4.96 -11.59
C PHE A 59 -14.40 3.57 -11.55
N PHE A 60 -14.46 2.90 -10.40
CA PHE A 60 -15.08 1.58 -10.28
C PHE A 60 -16.58 1.60 -10.59
N SER A 61 -17.26 2.73 -10.38
CA SER A 61 -18.67 2.91 -10.75
C SER A 61 -18.92 2.83 -12.27
N LEU A 62 -17.88 3.02 -13.08
CA LEU A 62 -17.95 2.99 -14.55
C LEU A 62 -17.55 1.62 -15.13
N LEU A 63 -17.04 0.69 -14.30
CA LEU A 63 -16.50 -0.59 -14.76
C LEU A 63 -17.47 -1.76 -14.44
N PRO A 64 -17.52 -2.78 -15.30
CA PRO A 64 -18.31 -3.98 -15.03
C PRO A 64 -17.73 -4.79 -13.86
N ALA A 65 -18.61 -5.38 -13.03
CA ALA A 65 -18.21 -6.12 -11.83
C ALA A 65 -17.24 -7.29 -12.10
N GLN A 66 -17.31 -7.89 -13.29
CA GLN A 66 -16.42 -8.97 -13.72
C GLN A 66 -14.94 -8.55 -13.79
N VAL A 67 -14.67 -7.26 -13.99
CA VAL A 67 -13.31 -6.69 -14.00
C VAL A 67 -12.90 -6.24 -12.60
N ILE A 68 -13.84 -5.72 -11.80
CA ILE A 68 -13.55 -5.23 -10.44
C ILE A 68 -13.17 -6.38 -9.51
N GLN A 69 -13.87 -7.52 -9.56
CA GLN A 69 -13.62 -8.66 -8.68
C GLN A 69 -12.16 -9.16 -8.71
N PRO A 70 -11.56 -9.51 -9.87
CA PRO A 70 -10.17 -9.96 -9.90
C PRO A 70 -9.18 -8.87 -9.48
N ILE A 71 -9.46 -7.60 -9.76
CA ILE A 71 -8.63 -6.47 -9.29
C ILE A 71 -8.63 -6.42 -7.76
N VAL A 72 -9.81 -6.48 -7.13
CA VAL A 72 -9.96 -6.47 -5.68
C VAL A 72 -9.29 -7.69 -5.05
N SER A 73 -9.47 -8.90 -5.63
CA SER A 73 -8.78 -10.11 -5.17
C SER A 73 -7.26 -9.99 -5.24
N LEU A 74 -6.72 -9.41 -6.31
CA LEU A 74 -5.29 -9.14 -6.43
C LEU A 74 -4.81 -8.13 -5.37
N ILE A 75 -5.56 -7.06 -5.14
CA ILE A 75 -5.28 -6.08 -4.07
C ILE A 75 -5.23 -6.79 -2.71
N PHE A 76 -6.19 -7.67 -2.41
CA PHE A 76 -6.18 -8.47 -1.17
C PHE A 76 -4.96 -9.40 -1.08
N LEU A 77 -4.59 -10.08 -2.17
CA LEU A 77 -3.42 -10.96 -2.21
C LEU A 77 -2.13 -10.18 -1.95
N PHE A 78 -1.92 -9.06 -2.66
CA PHE A 78 -0.79 -8.18 -2.41
C PHE A 78 -0.85 -7.58 -1.00
N GLY A 79 -2.04 -7.40 -0.43
CA GLY A 79 -2.24 -6.91 0.93
C GLY A 79 -1.70 -7.89 1.96
N ALA A 80 -2.02 -9.17 1.81
CA ALA A 80 -1.48 -10.23 2.64
C ALA A 80 0.07 -10.30 2.54
N ILE A 81 0.62 -10.17 1.33
CA ILE A 81 2.08 -10.14 1.11
C ILE A 81 2.70 -8.92 1.81
N TYR A 82 2.09 -7.74 1.70
CA TYR A 82 2.55 -6.51 2.34
C TYR A 82 2.63 -6.68 3.87
N VAL A 83 1.56 -7.20 4.49
CA VAL A 83 1.50 -7.43 5.93
C VAL A 83 2.59 -8.43 6.35
N TRP A 84 2.75 -9.53 5.62
CA TRP A 84 3.79 -10.53 5.91
C TRP A 84 5.20 -9.95 5.86
N ILE A 85 5.54 -9.17 4.82
CA ILE A 85 6.85 -8.52 4.72
C ILE A 85 7.04 -7.51 5.86
N THR A 86 6.01 -6.74 6.20
CA THR A 86 6.06 -5.73 7.27
C THR A 86 6.33 -6.37 8.62
N VAL A 87 5.60 -7.43 8.98
CA VAL A 87 5.82 -8.17 10.24
C VAL A 87 7.23 -8.73 10.32
N ARG A 88 7.73 -9.33 9.23
CA ARG A 88 9.09 -9.87 9.16
C ARG A 88 10.15 -8.77 9.32
N LEU A 89 9.91 -7.59 8.75
CA LEU A 89 10.82 -6.45 8.84
C LEU A 89 10.83 -5.89 10.27
N ILE A 90 9.68 -5.68 10.89
CA ILE A 90 9.56 -5.24 12.29
C ILE A 90 10.24 -6.22 13.23
N HIS A 91 9.97 -7.53 13.09
CA HIS A 91 10.61 -8.56 13.91
C HIS A 91 12.15 -8.48 13.81
N ARG A 92 12.68 -8.30 12.60
CA ARG A 92 14.12 -8.14 12.41
C ARG A 92 14.65 -6.87 13.08
N VAL A 93 13.98 -5.73 12.92
CA VAL A 93 14.38 -4.48 13.58
C VAL A 93 14.41 -4.63 15.09
N ILE A 94 13.39 -5.25 15.70
CA ILE A 94 13.35 -5.50 17.14
C ILE A 94 14.50 -6.42 17.57
N SER A 95 14.76 -7.49 16.81
CA SER A 95 15.85 -8.43 17.10
C SER A 95 17.23 -7.77 17.08
N GLU A 96 17.48 -6.85 16.14
CA GLU A 96 18.74 -6.11 16.03
C GLU A 96 18.89 -5.05 17.13
N LEU A 97 17.78 -4.45 17.60
CA LEU A 97 17.81 -3.46 18.69
C LEU A 97 17.94 -4.09 20.10
N THR A 98 17.64 -5.40 20.20
CA THR A 98 17.69 -6.15 21.48
C THR A 98 18.98 -6.97 21.63
N SER A 99 19.82 -7.04 20.57
CA SER A 99 21.14 -7.69 20.59
C SER A 99 22.23 -6.68 20.94
#